data_AF-A0A141RAN8-F1
#
_entry.id   AF-A0A141RAN8-F1
#
_cell.length_a   1.000
_cell.length_b   1.000
_cell.length_c   1.000
_cell.angle_alpha   90.00
_cell.angle_beta   90.00
_cell.angle_gamma   90.00
#
_symmetry.space_group_name_H-M   'P 1'
#
loop_
_entity.id
_entity.type
_entity.pdbx_description
1 polymer ?
#
loop_
_entity_poly.entity_id
_entity_poly.type
_entity_poly.pdbx_seq_one_letter_code
_entity_poly.pdbx_strand_id
1 'polypeptide(L)' 'NSQELRRQASNSVVDERTMREIYLTAFEIAVREAAPMTIMTSYNEINGVYAHENK' A
#
# COMPACT_ATOMS: atom_id res chain seq x y z
N ASN A 1 -2.88 -2.37 -3.77
CA ASN A 1 -2.97 -2.51 -5.23
C ASN A 1 -2.82 -3.96 -5.66
N SER A 2 -3.88 -4.76 -5.54
CA SER A 2 -3.85 -6.20 -5.87
C SER A 2 -4.93 -6.61 -6.88
N GLN A 3 -5.61 -5.63 -7.47
CA GLN A 3 -6.67 -5.81 -8.46
C GLN A 3 -6.54 -4.72 -9.52
N GLU A 4 -6.49 -5.11 -10.79
CA GLU A 4 -6.30 -4.15 -11.90
C GLU A 4 -7.59 -3.45 -12.32
N LEU A 5 -8.74 -4.14 -12.22
CA LEU A 5 -10.02 -3.56 -12.58
C LEU A 5 -10.27 -2.29 -11.74
N ARG A 6 -10.34 -1.16 -12.44
CA ARG A 6 -10.54 0.18 -11.85
C ARG A 6 -9.51 0.55 -10.79
N ARG A 7 -8.25 0.11 -10.89
CA ARG A 7 -7.17 0.41 -9.92
C ARG A 7 -6.92 1.90 -9.64
N GLN A 8 -7.40 2.80 -10.50
CA GLN A 8 -7.32 4.26 -10.32
C GLN A 8 -8.44 4.83 -9.42
N ALA A 9 -9.47 4.04 -9.11
CA ALA A 9 -10.65 4.49 -8.36
C ALA A 9 -11.18 3.41 -7.40
N SER A 10 -10.50 2.27 -7.27
CA SER A 10 -10.91 1.21 -6.34
C SER A 10 -10.45 1.54 -4.93
N ASN A 11 -11.26 1.19 -3.93
CA ASN A 11 -10.92 1.32 -2.52
C ASN A 11 -10.70 -0.07 -1.91
N SER A 12 -9.51 -0.29 -1.35
CA SER A 12 -9.19 -1.48 -0.58
C SER A 12 -9.53 -1.21 0.88
N VAL A 13 -10.61 -1.83 1.37
CA VAL A 13 -11.02 -1.76 2.79
C VAL A 13 -10.39 -2.92 3.54
N VAL A 14 -9.48 -2.62 4.46
CA VAL A 14 -8.67 -3.60 5.17
C VAL A 14 -8.39 -3.13 6.60
N ASP A 15 -8.45 -4.05 7.56
CA ASP A 15 -8.12 -3.74 8.96
C ASP A 15 -6.61 -3.55 9.17
N GLU A 16 -6.24 -2.92 10.29
CA GLU A 16 -4.84 -2.59 10.58
C GLU A 16 -3.95 -3.84 10.68
N ARG A 17 -4.45 -4.93 11.27
CA ARG A 17 -3.66 -6.14 11.46
C ARG A 17 -3.34 -6.77 10.12
N THR A 18 -4.33 -6.95 9.26
CA THR A 18 -4.11 -7.48 7.91
C THR A 18 -3.21 -6.56 7.08
N MET A 19 -3.36 -5.24 7.22
CA MET A 19 -2.47 -4.28 6.55
C MET A 19 -1.01 -4.47 6.97
N ARG A 20 -0.76 -4.57 8.28
CA ARG A 20 0.58 -4.71 8.85
C ARG A 20 1.21 -6.06 8.54
N GLU A 21 0.48 -7.15 8.76
CA GLU A 21 1.02 -8.51 8.69
C GLU A 21 1.15 -9.05 7.26
N ILE A 22 0.33 -8.56 6.31
CA ILE A 22 0.31 -9.09 4.93
C ILE A 22 0.83 -8.07 3.92
N TYR A 23 0.20 -6.89 3.85
CA TYR A 23 0.46 -5.97 2.73
C TYR A 23 1.72 -5.12 2.93
N LEU A 24 2.02 -4.70 4.16
CA LEU A 24 3.18 -3.86 4.46
C LEU A 24 4.43 -4.65 4.83
N THR A 25 4.33 -5.91 5.27
CA THR A 25 5.47 -6.73 5.71
C THR A 25 6.63 -6.75 4.70
N ALA A 26 6.33 -6.96 3.41
CA ALA A 26 7.37 -6.99 2.38
C ALA A 26 8.05 -5.63 2.17
N PHE A 27 7.30 -4.53 2.28
CA PHE A 27 7.85 -3.18 2.20
C PHE A 27 8.67 -2.83 3.44
N GLU A 28 8.22 -3.25 4.63
CA GLU A 28 8.96 -3.06 5.88
C GLU A 28 10.32 -3.77 5.84
N ILE A 29 10.36 -5.02 5.37
CA ILE A 29 11.60 -5.78 5.16
C ILE A 29 12.48 -5.06 4.14
N ALA A 30 11.94 -4.67 2.98
CA ALA A 30 12.73 -3.99 1.94
C ALA A 30 13.35 -2.68 2.45
N VAL A 31 12.60 -1.87 3.21
CA VAL A 31 13.10 -0.61 3.76
C VAL A 31 14.17 -0.84 4.82
N ARG A 32 13.97 -1.80 5.73
CA ARG A 32 14.92 -2.06 6.83
C ARG A 32 16.20 -2.72 6.36
N GLU A 33 16.09 -3.71 5.48
CA GLU A 33 17.23 -4.57 5.12
C GLU A 33 18.01 -4.04 3.92
N ALA A 34 17.35 -3.34 2.98
CA ALA A 34 17.95 -2.93 1.71
C ALA A 34 18.07 -1.42 1.50
N ALA A 35 17.38 -0.60 2.32
CA ALA A 35 17.42 0.88 2.24
C ALA A 35 17.28 1.43 0.81
N PRO A 36 16.17 1.15 0.10
CA PRO A 36 15.99 1.57 -1.28
C PRO A 36 15.97 3.10 -1.39
N MET A 37 16.53 3.63 -2.48
CA MET A 37 16.55 5.07 -2.73
C MET A 37 15.17 5.67 -2.97
N THR A 38 14.21 4.86 -3.42
CA THR A 38 12.88 5.31 -3.84
C THR A 38 11.81 4.27 -3.56
N ILE A 39 10.60 4.74 -3.25
CA ILE A 39 9.36 3.94 -3.15
C ILE A 39 8.31 4.58 -4.06
N MET A 40 7.47 3.75 -4.68
CA MET A 40 6.34 4.22 -5.46
C MET A 40 5.04 3.85 -4.76
N THR A 41 4.14 4.83 -4.62
CA THR A 41 2.79 4.63 -4.08
C THR A 41 1.88 3.95 -5.11
N SER A 42 0.78 3.34 -4.63
CA SER A 42 -0.24 2.78 -5.51
C SER A 42 -1.23 3.83 -6.04
N TYR A 43 -1.97 3.46 -7.08
CA TYR A 43 -3.07 4.27 -7.62
C TYR A 43 -4.35 4.22 -6.76
N ASN A 44 -4.63 3.08 -6.13
CA ASN A 44 -5.90 2.84 -5.45
C ASN A 44 -6.02 3.59 -4.11
N GLU A 45 -7.26 3.73 -3.63
CA GLU A 45 -7.54 4.16 -2.27
C GLU A 45 -7.34 3.00 -1.28
N ILE A 46 -6.94 3.34 -0.06
CA ILE A 46 -6.81 2.45 1.07
C ILE A 46 -7.62 3.06 2.20
N ASN A 47 -8.66 2.34 2.63
CA ASN A 47 -9.58 2.83 3.67
C ASN A 47 -10.11 4.25 3.38
N GLY A 48 -10.41 4.55 2.10
CA GLY A 48 -11.03 5.81 1.66
C GLY A 48 -10.08 6.98 1.41
N VAL A 49 -8.76 6.76 1.45
CA VAL A 49 -7.75 7.77 1.13
C VAL A 49 -6.82 7.24 0.03
N TYR A 50 -6.56 8.05 -1.00
CA TYR A 50 -5.61 7.69 -2.05
C TYR A 50 -4.21 7.48 -1.48
N ALA A 51 -3.53 6.42 -1.91
CA ALA A 51 -2.22 6.06 -1.34
C ALA A 51 -1.14 7.15 -1.54
N HIS A 52 -1.27 8.02 -2.55
CA HIS A 52 -0.36 9.15 -2.78
C HIS A 52 -0.73 10.42 -1.97
N GLU A 53 -1.85 10.40 -1.25
CA GLU A 53 -2.34 11.51 -0.41
C GLU A 53 -2.38 11.14 1.09
N ASN A 54 -2.09 9.88 1.42
CA ASN A 54 -2.12 9.36 2.79
C ASN A 54 -0.87 9.83 3.58
N LYS A 55 -1.09 10.42 4.76
CA LYS A 55 -0.08 11.14 5.56
C LYS A 55 0.62 10.27 6.60
#